data_AF-A0A9E5ESN4-F1
#
_entry.id   AF-A0A9E5ESN4-F1
#
_cell.length_a   1.000
_cell.length_b   1.000
_cell.length_c   1.000
_cell.angle_alpha   90.00
_cell.angle_beta   90.00
_cell.angle_gamma   90.00
#
_symmetry.space_group_name_H-M   'P 1'
#
loop_
_entity.id
_entity.type
_entity.pdbx_description
1 polymer ?
#
loop_
_entity_poly.entity_id
_entity_poly.type
_entity_poly.pdbx_seq_one_letter_code
_entity_poly.pdbx_strand_id
1 'polypeptide(L)'
;IAETQLLLSRIAAEPVHPLVHVSAEQRAKAYAVSPTLASVAAQLEDPESGWKSNPSNTGEAAGWFSWELRDAPVRAGKVATLRELHDFFAAVERELSLACESNRLDCSGVGEFAPGVRFITQVDKASFVDEYVRAMMVHLEGAGAANFFNITPLGIPELDTLWTTTVNGIDTVRSPTQVTQPAELTSRLYFMATVVALLLLLAAVILRRPASRTLLLFALACVLGTLLNAFIVTWFSLEIGVTTRDNAGYLFASQSYLYVALLLAIGAFLQPHFGGPQRLRGVDIPESA
;
A
#
# COMPACT_ATOMS: atom_id res chain seq x y z
N ILE A 1 -16.43 12.52 -0.59
CA ILE A 1 -15.48 11.78 0.29
C ILE A 1 -14.46 12.72 0.90
N ALA A 2 -13.55 13.32 0.12
CA ALA A 2 -12.52 14.21 0.65
C ALA A 2 -13.14 15.40 1.42
N GLU A 3 -14.14 16.06 0.84
CA GLU A 3 -14.89 17.13 1.51
C GLU A 3 -15.65 16.64 2.74
N THR A 4 -16.27 15.47 2.67
CA THR A 4 -16.88 14.82 3.85
C THR A 4 -15.87 14.64 4.99
N GLN A 5 -14.67 14.15 4.68
CA GLN A 5 -13.62 13.94 5.66
C GLN A 5 -13.13 15.26 6.26
N LEU A 6 -13.00 16.30 5.44
CA LEU A 6 -12.67 17.65 5.91
C LEU A 6 -13.75 18.21 6.84
N LEU A 7 -15.03 18.05 6.50
CA LEU A 7 -16.14 18.49 7.37
C LEU A 7 -16.13 17.74 8.71
N LEU A 8 -15.87 16.44 8.69
CA LEU A 8 -15.75 15.63 9.90
C LEU A 8 -14.60 16.10 10.81
N SER A 9 -13.44 16.41 10.24
CA SER A 9 -12.28 16.88 11.02
C SER A 9 -12.43 18.30 11.56
N ARG A 10 -13.38 19.09 11.03
CA ARG A 10 -13.74 20.42 11.56
C ARG A 10 -14.64 20.39 12.79
N ILE A 11 -15.28 19.26 13.07
CA ILE A 11 -16.16 19.13 14.24
C ILE A 11 -15.33 19.30 15.51
N ALA A 12 -15.73 20.21 16.39
CA ALA A 12 -15.02 20.44 17.65
C ALA A 12 -15.07 19.18 18.53
N ALA A 13 -13.91 18.74 19.02
CA ALA A 13 -13.74 17.63 19.95
C ALA A 13 -12.37 17.75 20.63
N GLU A 14 -12.21 17.07 21.76
CA GLU A 14 -10.91 17.01 22.41
C GLU A 14 -9.90 16.22 21.54
N PRO A 15 -8.66 16.72 21.37
CA PRO A 15 -7.63 15.97 20.66
C PRO A 15 -7.31 14.66 21.38
N VAL A 16 -7.57 13.52 20.73
CA VAL A 16 -7.33 12.19 21.33
C VAL A 16 -5.90 11.71 21.10
N HIS A 17 -5.43 11.77 19.85
CA HIS A 17 -4.08 11.33 19.48
C HIS A 17 -3.65 11.96 18.14
N PRO A 18 -2.37 12.31 17.95
CA PRO A 18 -1.87 12.91 16.69
C PRO A 18 -1.92 11.98 15.47
N LEU A 19 -2.37 10.73 15.62
CA LEU A 19 -2.54 9.77 14.52
C LEU A 19 -4.02 9.39 14.30
N VAL A 20 -4.94 10.07 14.97
CA VAL A 20 -6.38 9.91 14.81
C VAL A 20 -6.90 11.14 14.08
N HIS A 21 -7.45 10.92 12.89
CA HIS A 21 -7.88 12.02 12.01
C HIS A 21 -9.26 12.57 12.37
N VAL A 22 -10.22 11.66 12.53
CA VAL A 22 -11.58 11.97 12.95
C VAL A 22 -11.85 11.11 14.17
N SER A 23 -11.90 11.71 15.35
CA SER A 23 -12.07 11.00 16.62
C SER A 23 -13.46 10.37 16.75
N ALA A 24 -13.60 9.39 17.64
CA ALA A 24 -14.89 8.77 17.94
C ALA A 24 -15.95 9.80 18.37
N GLU A 25 -15.54 10.83 19.10
CA GLU A 25 -16.42 11.94 19.49
C GLU A 25 -16.91 12.74 18.27
N GLN A 26 -16.01 13.10 17.35
CA GLN A 26 -16.39 13.80 16.11
C GLN A 26 -17.38 12.99 15.28
N ARG A 27 -17.14 11.69 15.12
CA ARG A 27 -18.03 10.79 14.37
C ARG A 27 -19.40 10.66 15.05
N ALA A 28 -19.44 10.47 16.38
CA ALA A 28 -20.68 10.41 17.13
C ALA A 28 -21.52 11.69 16.98
N LYS A 29 -20.89 12.87 17.05
CA LYS A 29 -21.56 14.17 16.80
C LYS A 29 -22.07 14.26 15.36
N ALA A 30 -21.29 13.81 14.38
CA ALA A 30 -21.69 13.78 12.98
C ALA A 30 -22.92 12.87 12.75
N TYR A 31 -22.92 11.67 13.33
CA TYR A 31 -24.05 10.73 13.23
C TYR A 31 -25.34 11.31 13.80
N ALA A 32 -25.26 12.14 14.85
CA ALA A 32 -26.44 12.76 15.45
C ALA A 32 -27.12 13.79 14.52
N VAL A 33 -26.40 14.36 13.54
CA VAL A 33 -26.92 15.41 12.66
C VAL A 33 -27.02 15.02 11.18
N SER A 34 -26.37 13.92 10.77
CA SER A 34 -26.40 13.38 9.40
C SER A 34 -27.05 11.98 9.40
N PRO A 35 -28.35 11.87 9.07
CA PRO A 35 -29.02 10.58 8.91
C PRO A 35 -28.36 9.69 7.86
N THR A 36 -27.80 10.30 6.79
CA THR A 36 -27.12 9.56 5.73
C THR A 36 -25.86 8.88 6.29
N LEU A 37 -25.02 9.61 7.02
CA LEU A 37 -23.81 9.06 7.62
C LEU A 37 -24.12 8.09 8.77
N ALA A 38 -25.15 8.38 9.58
CA ALA A 38 -25.60 7.47 10.64
C ALA A 38 -26.03 6.10 10.09
N SER A 39 -26.55 6.06 8.86
CA SER A 39 -27.00 4.82 8.21
C SER A 39 -25.88 3.82 7.89
N VAL A 40 -24.61 4.24 8.00
CA VAL A 40 -23.41 3.40 7.80
C VAL A 40 -22.52 3.34 9.05
N ALA A 41 -23.00 3.86 10.19
CA ALA A 41 -22.21 3.94 11.42
C ALA A 41 -21.77 2.55 11.91
N ALA A 42 -22.62 1.53 11.80
CA ALA A 42 -22.26 0.17 12.20
C ALA A 42 -21.03 -0.37 11.45
N GLN A 43 -20.90 -0.04 10.16
CA GLN A 43 -19.77 -0.47 9.32
C GLN A 43 -18.51 0.34 9.62
N LEU A 44 -18.63 1.64 9.89
CA LEU A 44 -17.50 2.50 10.28
C LEU A 44 -16.97 2.13 11.68
N GLU A 45 -17.87 1.75 12.58
CA GLU A 45 -17.54 1.46 13.97
C GLU A 45 -17.17 0.00 14.24
N ASP A 46 -17.15 -0.84 13.20
CA ASP A 46 -16.82 -2.27 13.28
C ASP A 46 -15.40 -2.48 13.84
N PRO A 47 -15.23 -3.14 15.00
CA PRO A 47 -13.92 -3.38 15.59
C PRO A 47 -13.01 -4.28 14.74
N GLU A 48 -13.59 -5.06 13.82
CA GLU A 48 -12.83 -5.93 12.90
C GLU A 48 -12.37 -5.19 11.64
N SER A 49 -12.78 -3.93 11.45
CA SER A 49 -12.35 -3.13 10.30
C SER A 49 -10.85 -2.83 10.33
N GLY A 50 -10.22 -2.78 9.16
CA GLY A 50 -8.77 -2.63 9.03
C GLY A 50 -8.20 -1.35 9.66
N TRP A 51 -9.02 -0.30 9.80
CA TRP A 51 -8.60 0.95 10.44
C TRP A 51 -8.75 0.91 11.97
N LYS A 52 -9.63 0.05 12.52
CA LYS A 52 -9.77 -0.19 13.96
C LYS A 52 -8.92 -1.34 14.50
N SER A 53 -8.56 -2.28 13.63
CA SER A 53 -7.82 -3.48 13.99
C SER A 53 -6.31 -3.25 14.18
N ASN A 54 -5.82 -2.01 14.10
CA ASN A 54 -4.39 -1.71 14.27
C ASN A 54 -4.01 -1.69 15.76
N PRO A 55 -3.15 -2.62 16.24
CA PRO A 55 -2.84 -2.78 17.66
C PRO A 55 -1.97 -1.67 18.26
N SER A 56 -1.54 -0.65 17.48
CA SER A 56 -0.70 0.44 18.00
C SER A 56 -1.52 1.49 18.76
N ASN A 57 -1.79 1.22 20.04
CA ASN A 57 -2.23 2.11 21.15
C ASN A 57 -3.52 2.94 21.02
N THR A 58 -3.99 3.32 19.83
CA THR A 58 -5.18 4.17 19.66
C THR A 58 -6.43 3.41 19.24
N GLY A 59 -6.27 2.20 18.70
CA GLY A 59 -7.38 1.44 18.10
C GLY A 59 -7.99 2.10 16.87
N GLU A 60 -7.31 3.10 16.29
CA GLU A 60 -7.76 3.86 15.11
C GLU A 60 -6.53 4.32 14.31
N ALA A 61 -6.48 3.99 13.01
CA ALA A 61 -5.40 4.36 12.11
C ALA A 61 -5.84 5.41 11.07
N ALA A 62 -5.43 6.67 11.24
CA ALA A 62 -5.82 7.78 10.36
C ALA A 62 -5.64 7.48 8.85
N GLY A 63 -4.51 6.87 8.46
CA GLY A 63 -4.22 6.56 7.06
C GLY A 63 -5.21 5.60 6.39
N TRP A 64 -5.99 4.87 7.19
CA TRP A 64 -7.00 3.91 6.72
C TRP A 64 -8.42 4.45 6.76
N PHE A 65 -8.67 5.56 7.46
CA PHE A 65 -10.02 6.08 7.67
C PHE A 65 -10.71 6.52 6.37
N SER A 66 -9.99 7.11 5.42
CA SER A 66 -10.58 7.53 4.13
C SER A 66 -11.07 6.35 3.29
N TRP A 67 -10.33 5.23 3.31
CA TRP A 67 -10.73 3.98 2.67
C TRP A 67 -11.94 3.37 3.35
N GLU A 68 -11.95 3.40 4.68
CA GLU A 68 -13.09 2.91 5.44
C GLU A 68 -14.35 3.74 5.16
N LEU A 69 -14.21 5.07 5.16
CA LEU A 69 -15.30 5.99 4.85
C LEU A 69 -15.89 5.69 3.47
N ARG A 70 -15.05 5.41 2.46
CA ARG A 70 -15.46 5.01 1.11
C ARG A 70 -16.21 3.67 1.11
N ASP A 71 -15.73 2.67 1.86
CA ASP A 71 -16.21 1.30 1.77
C ASP A 71 -17.43 1.02 2.65
N ALA A 72 -17.61 1.77 3.74
CA ALA A 72 -18.74 1.64 4.64
C ALA A 72 -20.13 1.67 3.95
N PRO A 73 -20.46 2.63 3.06
CA PRO A 73 -21.74 2.63 2.36
C PRO A 73 -21.93 1.43 1.43
N VAL A 74 -20.85 0.88 0.86
CA VAL A 74 -20.90 -0.33 0.03
C VAL A 74 -21.23 -1.54 0.91
N ARG A 75 -20.50 -1.71 2.02
CA ARG A 75 -20.73 -2.84 2.96
C ARG A 75 -22.09 -2.76 3.65
N ALA A 76 -22.63 -1.55 3.83
CA ALA A 76 -23.97 -1.32 4.35
C ALA A 76 -25.08 -1.54 3.30
N GLY A 77 -24.74 -1.85 2.05
CA GLY A 77 -25.68 -2.02 0.95
C GLY A 77 -26.42 -0.73 0.57
N LYS A 78 -25.87 0.44 0.88
CA LYS A 78 -26.46 1.75 0.58
C LYS A 78 -26.15 2.22 -0.84
N VAL A 79 -25.05 1.71 -1.41
CA VAL A 79 -24.57 2.09 -2.75
C VAL A 79 -24.06 0.86 -3.48
N ALA A 80 -24.38 0.76 -4.77
CA ALA A 80 -23.92 -0.29 -5.68
C ALA A 80 -23.18 0.30 -6.90
N THR A 81 -23.34 1.59 -7.16
CA THR A 81 -22.72 2.29 -8.29
C THR A 81 -21.90 3.52 -7.85
N LEU A 82 -20.99 3.97 -8.71
CA LEU A 82 -20.22 5.20 -8.47
C LEU A 82 -21.12 6.44 -8.35
N ARG A 83 -22.23 6.49 -9.08
CA ARG A 83 -23.20 7.59 -9.00
C ARG A 83 -23.87 7.63 -7.63
N GLU A 84 -24.34 6.49 -7.15
CA GLU A 84 -24.93 6.40 -5.81
C GLU A 84 -23.92 6.73 -4.71
N LEU A 85 -22.65 6.34 -4.88
CA LEU A 85 -21.58 6.73 -3.97
C LEU A 85 -21.41 8.26 -3.93
N HIS A 86 -21.39 8.92 -5.09
CA HIS A 86 -21.33 10.38 -5.17
C HIS A 86 -22.54 11.04 -4.49
N ASP A 87 -23.75 10.56 -4.80
CA ASP A 87 -24.99 11.10 -4.23
C ASP A 87 -25.05 10.91 -2.71
N PHE A 88 -24.57 9.78 -2.21
CA PHE A 88 -24.42 9.50 -0.78
C PHE A 88 -23.54 10.55 -0.10
N PHE A 89 -22.33 10.79 -0.62
CA PHE A 89 -21.43 11.77 -0.01
C PHE A 89 -21.90 13.22 -0.18
N ALA A 90 -22.53 13.56 -1.30
CA ALA A 90 -23.15 14.87 -1.48
C ALA A 90 -24.28 15.13 -0.46
N ALA A 91 -25.03 14.08 -0.09
CA ALA A 91 -26.03 14.17 0.97
C ALA A 91 -25.39 14.37 2.36
N VAL A 92 -24.37 13.59 2.70
CA VAL A 92 -23.63 13.77 3.96
C VAL A 92 -23.03 15.17 4.07
N GLU A 93 -22.36 15.64 3.02
CA GLU A 93 -21.75 16.98 2.98
C GLU A 93 -22.78 18.09 3.20
N ARG A 94 -23.94 17.99 2.53
CA ARG A 94 -25.04 18.94 2.72
C ARG A 94 -25.59 18.92 4.16
N GLU A 95 -25.79 17.72 4.73
CA GLU A 95 -26.32 17.56 6.10
C GLU A 95 -25.37 18.15 7.15
N LEU A 96 -24.06 17.86 7.04
CA LEU A 96 -23.04 18.38 7.95
C LEU A 96 -22.87 19.89 7.81
N SER A 97 -22.75 20.40 6.58
CA SER A 97 -22.63 21.85 6.34
C SER A 97 -23.82 22.62 6.90
N LEU A 98 -25.04 22.15 6.66
CA LEU A 98 -26.24 22.76 7.23
C LEU A 98 -26.25 22.71 8.77
N ALA A 99 -25.75 21.62 9.37
CA ALA A 99 -25.63 21.52 10.82
C ALA A 99 -24.61 22.52 11.39
N CYS A 100 -23.48 22.72 10.71
CA CYS A 100 -22.49 23.75 11.06
C CYS A 100 -23.09 25.17 10.94
N GLU A 101 -23.70 25.49 9.80
CA GLU A 101 -24.28 26.82 9.52
C GLU A 101 -25.41 27.19 10.48
N SER A 102 -26.19 26.19 10.93
CA SER A 102 -27.28 26.37 11.89
C SER A 102 -26.85 26.27 13.36
N ASN A 103 -25.53 26.17 13.65
CA ASN A 103 -24.98 25.96 14.99
C ASN A 103 -25.53 24.72 15.73
N ARG A 104 -26.05 23.73 15.00
CA ARG A 104 -26.42 22.41 15.57
C ARG A 104 -25.20 21.52 15.77
N LEU A 105 -24.10 21.85 15.10
CA LEU A 105 -22.80 21.20 15.19
C LEU A 105 -21.74 22.30 15.32
N ASP A 106 -20.90 22.25 16.35
CA ASP A 106 -19.76 23.15 16.47
C ASP A 106 -18.64 22.71 15.51
N CYS A 107 -18.37 23.53 14.49
CA CYS A 107 -17.41 23.25 13.42
C CYS A 107 -16.23 24.22 13.42
N SER A 108 -15.77 24.59 14.63
CA SER A 108 -14.65 25.50 14.89
C SER A 108 -13.25 24.88 14.73
N GLY A 109 -13.16 23.56 14.46
CA GLY A 109 -11.89 22.89 14.18
C GLY A 109 -11.24 23.39 12.88
N VAL A 110 -9.92 23.21 12.79
CA VAL A 110 -9.10 23.74 11.68
C VAL A 110 -9.45 23.09 10.34
N GLY A 111 -9.92 21.84 10.36
CA GLY A 111 -10.20 21.06 9.16
C GLY A 111 -8.90 20.63 8.49
N GLU A 112 -8.55 19.37 8.66
CA GLU A 112 -7.37 18.77 8.04
C GLU A 112 -7.82 17.60 7.14
N PHE A 113 -6.97 17.16 6.21
CA PHE A 113 -7.20 15.92 5.44
C PHE A 113 -6.59 14.70 6.12
N ALA A 114 -5.57 14.89 6.94
CA ALA A 114 -4.96 13.90 7.80
C ALA A 114 -4.24 14.65 8.91
N PRO A 115 -4.02 14.05 10.09
CA PRO A 115 -3.38 14.73 11.20
C PRO A 115 -2.05 15.35 10.81
N GLY A 116 -1.94 16.66 10.98
CA GLY A 116 -0.74 17.42 10.65
C GLY A 116 -0.51 17.63 9.15
N VAL A 117 -1.37 17.12 8.26
CA VAL A 117 -1.22 17.36 6.82
C VAL A 117 -1.74 18.73 6.45
N ARG A 118 -0.82 19.59 6.02
CA ARG A 118 -1.12 20.94 5.52
C ARG A 118 -1.68 20.87 4.11
N PHE A 119 -2.53 21.84 3.76
CA PHE A 119 -2.93 22.02 2.37
C PHE A 119 -1.71 22.43 1.53
N ILE A 120 -1.64 21.99 0.26
CA ILE A 120 -0.56 22.39 -0.65
C ILE A 120 -0.44 23.91 -0.82
N THR A 121 -1.51 24.65 -0.57
CA THR A 121 -1.55 26.12 -0.57
C THR A 121 -0.87 26.74 0.65
N GLN A 122 -0.68 25.97 1.72
CA GLN A 122 -0.01 26.35 2.97
C GLN A 122 1.44 25.85 3.03
N VAL A 123 1.86 25.04 2.05
CA VAL A 123 3.22 24.54 1.90
C VAL A 123 4.00 25.51 1.02
N ASP A 124 5.23 25.86 1.41
CA ASP A 124 6.12 26.62 0.53
C ASP A 124 6.51 25.76 -0.67
N LYS A 125 6.01 26.13 -1.85
CA LYS A 125 6.13 25.32 -3.07
C LYS A 125 7.59 25.13 -3.49
N ALA A 126 8.42 26.14 -3.31
CA ALA A 126 9.84 26.07 -3.64
C ALA A 126 10.55 25.04 -2.74
N SER A 127 10.40 25.18 -1.41
CA SER A 127 10.94 24.22 -0.45
C SER A 127 10.39 22.81 -0.66
N PHE A 128 9.11 22.66 -1.01
CA PHE A 128 8.52 21.36 -1.32
C PHE A 128 9.19 20.70 -2.52
N VAL A 129 9.37 21.43 -3.62
CA VAL A 129 10.04 20.90 -4.82
C VAL A 129 11.49 20.52 -4.49
N ASP A 130 12.22 21.37 -3.78
CA ASP A 130 13.62 21.13 -3.44
C ASP A 130 13.78 19.88 -2.54
N GLU A 131 12.97 19.77 -1.49
CA GLU A 131 12.99 18.63 -0.58
C GLU A 131 12.45 17.35 -1.23
N TYR A 132 11.45 17.46 -2.11
CA TYR A 132 10.96 16.33 -2.90
C TYR A 132 12.04 15.81 -3.86
N VAL A 133 12.75 16.68 -4.57
CA VAL A 133 13.86 16.29 -5.45
C VAL A 133 14.97 15.63 -4.63
N ARG A 134 15.31 16.17 -3.46
CA ARG A 134 16.28 15.57 -2.54
C ARG A 134 15.84 14.18 -2.08
N ALA A 135 14.59 14.04 -1.66
CA ALA A 135 13.99 12.76 -1.27
C ALA A 135 14.05 11.73 -2.41
N MET A 136 13.76 12.14 -3.65
CA MET A 136 13.87 11.29 -4.83
C MET A 136 15.31 10.89 -5.12
N MET A 137 16.28 11.80 -4.99
CA MET A 137 17.69 11.47 -5.17
C MET A 137 18.17 10.42 -4.15
N VAL A 138 17.82 10.59 -2.87
CA VAL A 138 18.14 9.61 -1.81
C VAL A 138 17.48 8.26 -2.09
N HIS A 139 16.24 8.26 -2.59
CA HIS A 139 15.57 7.03 -3.00
C HIS A 139 16.28 6.36 -4.20
N LEU A 140 16.68 7.13 -5.21
CA LEU A 140 17.41 6.66 -6.39
C LEU A 140 18.80 6.10 -6.03
N GLU A 141 19.40 6.56 -4.93
CA GLU A 141 20.67 6.04 -4.39
C GLU A 141 20.50 4.72 -3.62
N GLY A 142 19.29 4.17 -3.56
CA GLY A 142 19.01 2.84 -3.04
C GLY A 142 18.61 2.79 -1.56
N ALA A 143 18.36 3.94 -0.93
CA ALA A 143 18.06 4.02 0.50
C ALA A 143 16.63 3.59 0.89
N GLY A 144 15.79 3.06 -0.03
CA GLY A 144 14.42 2.66 0.36
C GLY A 144 13.54 2.07 -0.75
N ALA A 145 13.98 1.02 -1.44
CA ALA A 145 13.30 0.52 -2.63
C ALA A 145 11.98 -0.27 -2.42
N ALA A 146 11.46 -0.46 -1.20
CA ALA A 146 10.34 -1.40 -1.02
C ALA A 146 8.93 -0.78 -1.03
N ASN A 147 8.74 0.48 -0.64
CA ASN A 147 7.40 1.07 -0.55
C ASN A 147 7.40 2.54 -0.95
N PHE A 148 7.31 2.81 -2.25
CA PHE A 148 7.13 4.15 -2.81
C PHE A 148 5.91 4.89 -2.20
N PHE A 149 4.94 4.15 -1.67
CA PHE A 149 3.73 4.67 -1.01
C PHE A 149 3.90 4.97 0.49
N ASN A 150 4.97 4.50 1.13
CA ASN A 150 5.35 4.84 2.50
C ASN A 150 6.64 5.66 2.49
N ILE A 151 6.58 6.85 1.89
CA ILE A 151 7.58 7.90 2.15
C ILE A 151 7.40 8.43 3.57
N THR A 152 6.93 7.65 4.53
CA THR A 152 6.92 8.07 5.94
C THR A 152 8.36 8.35 6.40
N PRO A 153 8.57 9.14 7.46
CA PRO A 153 9.89 9.30 8.07
C PRO A 153 10.48 7.92 8.42
N LEU A 154 11.46 7.48 7.62
CA LEU A 154 12.15 6.19 7.77
C LEU A 154 13.43 6.34 8.62
N GLY A 155 13.62 7.48 9.30
CA GLY A 155 14.87 7.82 9.97
C GLY A 155 15.99 8.18 8.97
N ILE A 156 15.61 8.60 7.77
CA ILE A 156 16.52 9.15 6.77
C ILE A 156 16.44 10.67 6.91
N PRO A 157 17.52 11.36 7.35
CA PRO A 157 17.48 12.78 7.69
C PRO A 157 16.86 13.68 6.61
N GLU A 158 17.12 13.36 5.34
CA GLU A 158 16.62 14.10 4.19
C GLU A 158 15.11 13.89 3.99
N LEU A 159 14.59 12.67 4.19
CA LEU A 159 13.15 12.42 4.17
C LEU A 159 12.47 13.04 5.38
N ASP A 160 13.10 12.93 6.55
CA ASP A 160 12.59 13.52 7.78
C ASP A 160 12.46 15.04 7.64
N THR A 161 13.39 15.72 6.96
CA THR A 161 13.29 17.17 6.69
C THR A 161 12.05 17.49 5.85
N LEU A 162 11.82 16.76 4.74
CA LEU A 162 10.61 16.93 3.93
C LEU A 162 9.32 16.85 4.79
N TRP A 163 9.23 15.88 5.70
CA TRP A 163 8.02 15.67 6.51
C TRP A 163 7.91 16.58 7.74
N THR A 164 9.03 16.88 8.41
CA THR A 164 9.10 17.74 9.60
C THR A 164 8.96 19.21 9.24
N THR A 165 9.71 19.72 8.25
CA THR A 165 9.79 21.16 8.02
C THR A 165 8.84 21.63 6.93
N THR A 166 8.61 20.79 5.92
CA THR A 166 8.01 21.26 4.67
C THR A 166 6.55 20.82 4.53
N VAL A 167 6.24 19.55 4.78
CA VAL A 167 4.90 19.00 4.52
C VAL A 167 4.02 19.11 5.76
N ASN A 168 4.40 18.52 6.91
CA ASN A 168 3.43 18.29 7.99
C ASN A 168 3.81 18.78 9.40
N GLY A 169 5.04 19.24 9.66
CA GLY A 169 5.40 19.60 11.05
C GLY A 169 5.48 18.39 11.99
N ILE A 170 5.38 17.17 11.49
CA ILE A 170 5.32 15.95 12.31
C ILE A 170 6.70 15.71 12.88
N ASP A 171 6.80 15.62 14.22
CA ASP A 171 8.04 15.26 14.91
C ASP A 171 8.43 13.81 14.57
N THR A 172 9.39 13.65 13.65
CA THR A 172 9.85 12.34 13.18
C THR A 172 10.74 11.64 14.21
N VAL A 173 11.25 12.37 15.22
CA VAL A 173 12.13 11.84 16.27
C VAL A 173 11.43 10.77 17.11
N ARG A 174 10.09 10.81 17.16
CA ARG A 174 9.24 9.83 17.88
C ARG A 174 8.59 8.79 16.98
N SER A 175 8.76 8.88 15.66
CA SER A 175 8.26 7.84 14.77
C SER A 175 9.04 6.57 15.09
N PRO A 176 8.37 5.44 15.43
CA PRO A 176 9.08 4.19 15.62
C PRO A 176 9.87 3.93 14.34
N THR A 177 11.17 3.75 14.47
CA THR A 177 12.06 3.39 13.36
C THR A 177 11.47 2.15 12.71
N GLN A 178 10.70 2.34 11.65
CA GLN A 178 10.17 1.22 10.90
C GLN A 178 11.39 0.51 10.37
N VAL A 179 11.50 -0.75 10.79
CA VAL A 179 12.71 -1.56 10.69
C VAL A 179 13.15 -1.56 9.22
N THR A 180 14.18 -0.79 8.88
CA THR A 180 14.77 -0.74 7.54
C THR A 180 15.67 -1.96 7.30
N GLN A 181 16.16 -2.58 8.38
CA GLN A 181 17.06 -3.73 8.33
C GLN A 181 16.48 -4.99 7.63
N PRO A 182 15.21 -5.41 7.84
CA PRO A 182 14.64 -6.55 7.16
C PRO A 182 14.50 -6.26 5.66
N ALA A 183 14.13 -5.02 5.27
CA ALA A 183 13.93 -4.66 3.87
C ALA A 183 15.26 -4.63 3.09
N GLU A 184 16.31 -4.06 3.67
CA GLU A 184 17.64 -4.01 3.04
C GLU A 184 18.30 -5.40 2.95
N LEU A 185 18.22 -6.20 4.01
CA LEU A 185 18.71 -7.59 3.98
C LEU A 185 17.93 -8.41 2.94
N THR A 186 16.61 -8.25 2.91
CA THR A 186 15.72 -8.96 1.98
C THR A 186 16.01 -8.57 0.53
N SER A 187 16.20 -7.28 0.22
CA SER A 187 16.55 -6.83 -1.14
C SER A 187 17.93 -7.34 -1.59
N ARG A 188 18.93 -7.34 -0.70
CA ARG A 188 20.27 -7.91 -0.98
C ARG A 188 20.23 -9.41 -1.23
N LEU A 189 19.49 -10.16 -0.41
CA LEU A 189 19.28 -11.59 -0.61
C LEU A 189 18.59 -11.87 -1.96
N TYR A 190 17.62 -11.05 -2.35
CA TYR A 190 16.95 -11.17 -3.66
C TYR A 190 17.88 -10.88 -4.84
N PHE A 191 18.69 -9.82 -4.77
CA PHE A 191 19.68 -9.53 -5.81
C PHE A 191 20.67 -10.69 -5.97
N MET A 192 21.19 -11.24 -4.86
CA MET A 192 22.08 -12.40 -4.89
C MET A 192 21.40 -13.63 -5.51
N ALA A 193 20.13 -13.90 -5.17
CA ALA A 193 19.39 -15.03 -5.73
C ALA A 193 19.24 -14.93 -7.27
N THR A 194 18.93 -13.72 -7.79
CA THR A 194 18.84 -13.47 -9.23
C THR A 194 20.18 -13.66 -9.93
N VAL A 195 21.28 -13.15 -9.36
CA VAL A 195 22.62 -13.33 -9.90
C VAL A 195 22.99 -14.81 -9.94
N VAL A 196 22.75 -15.55 -8.86
CA VAL A 196 23.02 -16.99 -8.80
C VAL A 196 22.19 -17.75 -9.85
N ALA A 197 20.90 -17.44 -10.02
CA ALA A 197 20.06 -18.08 -11.02
C ALA A 197 20.58 -17.84 -12.46
N LEU A 198 21.00 -16.62 -12.78
CA LEU A 198 21.60 -16.30 -14.08
C LEU A 198 22.92 -17.04 -14.31
N LEU A 199 23.78 -17.13 -13.28
CA LEU A 199 25.04 -17.87 -13.36
C LEU A 199 24.81 -19.37 -13.55
N LEU A 200 23.81 -19.95 -12.89
CA LEU A 200 23.44 -21.37 -13.07
C LEU A 200 22.91 -21.65 -14.48
N LEU A 201 22.11 -20.75 -15.04
CA LEU A 201 21.65 -20.82 -16.44
C LEU A 201 22.84 -20.76 -17.41
N LEU A 202 23.77 -19.82 -17.20
CA LEU A 202 24.96 -19.69 -18.02
C LEU A 202 25.85 -20.94 -17.92
N ALA A 203 26.05 -21.48 -16.71
CA ALA A 203 26.80 -22.70 -16.50
C ALA A 203 26.15 -23.91 -17.20
N ALA A 204 24.82 -24.03 -17.17
CA ALA A 204 24.09 -25.09 -17.87
C ALA A 204 24.29 -25.02 -19.39
N VAL A 205 24.32 -23.80 -19.96
CA VAL A 205 24.61 -23.57 -21.39
C VAL A 205 26.07 -23.93 -21.72
N ILE A 206 27.03 -23.47 -20.91
CA ILE A 206 28.47 -23.69 -21.15
C ILE A 206 28.84 -25.17 -21.01
N LEU A 207 28.31 -25.86 -20.00
CA LEU A 207 28.66 -27.25 -19.69
C LEU A 207 28.06 -28.26 -20.68
N ARG A 208 27.31 -27.80 -21.70
CA ARG A 208 26.73 -28.61 -22.79
C ARG A 208 26.04 -29.89 -22.32
N ARG A 209 25.55 -29.92 -21.08
CA ARG A 209 24.61 -30.96 -20.70
C ARG A 209 23.37 -30.71 -21.54
N PRO A 210 22.74 -31.75 -22.13
CA PRO A 210 21.45 -31.59 -22.77
C PRO A 210 20.48 -31.16 -21.68
N ALA A 211 20.39 -29.85 -21.44
CA ALA A 211 19.31 -29.28 -20.67
C ALA A 211 18.05 -29.80 -21.34
N SER A 212 17.18 -30.47 -20.57
CA SER A 212 15.93 -30.97 -21.12
C SER A 212 15.26 -29.81 -21.85
N ARG A 213 14.65 -30.06 -23.02
CA ARG A 213 13.95 -29.01 -23.77
C ARG A 213 13.00 -28.21 -22.88
N THR A 214 12.45 -28.85 -21.85
CA THR A 214 11.67 -28.24 -20.76
C THR A 214 12.41 -27.13 -20.01
N LEU A 215 13.67 -27.35 -19.58
CA LEU A 215 14.47 -26.32 -18.89
C LEU A 215 14.76 -25.12 -19.79
N LEU A 216 15.04 -25.36 -21.08
CA LEU A 216 15.29 -24.31 -22.06
C LEU A 216 14.03 -23.48 -22.34
N LEU A 217 12.89 -24.14 -22.60
CA LEU A 217 11.61 -23.47 -22.80
C LEU A 217 11.17 -22.70 -21.56
N PHE A 218 11.45 -23.24 -20.38
CA PHE A 218 11.14 -22.60 -19.12
C PHE A 218 12.00 -21.36 -18.88
N ALA A 219 13.32 -21.46 -19.06
CA ALA A 219 14.23 -20.31 -18.98
C ALA A 219 13.82 -19.21 -19.97
N LEU A 220 13.45 -19.58 -21.19
CA LEU A 220 12.93 -18.66 -22.20
C LEU A 220 11.63 -18.00 -21.74
N ALA A 221 10.69 -18.75 -21.15
CA ALA A 221 9.44 -18.21 -20.62
C ALA A 221 9.69 -17.22 -19.47
N CYS A 222 10.64 -17.51 -18.57
CA CYS A 222 11.04 -16.55 -17.52
C CYS A 222 11.62 -15.27 -18.11
N VAL A 223 12.54 -15.37 -19.08
CA VAL A 223 13.11 -14.19 -19.73
C VAL A 223 12.03 -13.37 -20.45
N LEU A 224 11.16 -14.02 -21.22
CA LEU A 224 10.03 -13.36 -21.88
C LEU A 224 9.06 -12.73 -20.89
N GLY A 225 8.78 -13.38 -19.75
CA GLY A 225 7.97 -12.84 -18.67
C GLY A 225 8.59 -11.59 -18.06
N THR A 226 9.91 -11.61 -17.77
CA THR A 226 10.65 -10.41 -17.30
C THR A 226 10.54 -9.28 -18.31
N LEU A 227 10.77 -9.56 -19.59
CA LEU A 227 10.77 -8.55 -20.64
C LEU A 227 9.37 -7.97 -20.87
N LEU A 228 8.32 -8.81 -20.89
CA LEU A 228 6.94 -8.35 -21.02
C LEU A 228 6.52 -7.51 -19.81
N ASN A 229 6.85 -7.94 -18.60
CA ASN A 229 6.57 -7.18 -17.40
C ASN A 229 7.34 -5.84 -17.40
N ALA A 230 8.61 -5.86 -17.80
CA ALA A 230 9.39 -4.65 -17.93
C ALA A 230 8.81 -3.68 -18.96
N PHE A 231 8.30 -4.21 -20.07
CA PHE A 231 7.57 -3.45 -21.07
C PHE A 231 6.28 -2.85 -20.49
N ILE A 232 5.43 -3.63 -19.81
CA ILE A 232 4.16 -3.16 -19.22
C ILE A 232 4.42 -2.05 -18.20
N VAL A 233 5.37 -2.25 -17.29
CA VAL A 233 5.74 -1.25 -16.28
C VAL A 233 6.29 0.00 -16.95
N THR A 234 7.20 -0.15 -17.93
CA THR A 234 7.77 1.00 -18.64
C THR A 234 6.70 1.77 -19.42
N TRP A 235 5.80 1.06 -20.10
CA TRP A 235 4.69 1.64 -20.85
C TRP A 235 3.74 2.42 -19.92
N PHE A 236 3.28 1.79 -18.84
CA PHE A 236 2.38 2.42 -17.87
C PHE A 236 3.01 3.67 -17.28
N SER A 237 4.29 3.59 -16.90
CA SER A 237 5.04 4.72 -16.38
C SER A 237 5.21 5.87 -17.38
N LEU A 238 5.48 5.57 -18.65
CA LEU A 238 5.56 6.60 -19.69
C LEU A 238 4.21 7.30 -19.90
N GLU A 239 3.10 6.56 -19.83
CA GLU A 239 1.75 7.11 -19.95
C GLU A 239 1.41 8.08 -18.81
N ILE A 240 1.89 7.80 -17.58
CA ILE A 240 1.72 8.69 -16.42
C ILE A 240 2.84 9.74 -16.26
N GLY A 241 3.70 9.90 -17.27
CA GLY A 241 4.74 10.93 -17.33
C GLY A 241 5.98 10.68 -16.45
N VAL A 242 6.18 9.44 -15.99
CA VAL A 242 7.35 9.03 -15.18
C VAL A 242 8.54 8.73 -16.09
N THR A 243 9.72 9.26 -15.76
CA THR A 243 10.91 9.11 -16.59
C THR A 243 11.44 7.66 -16.54
N THR A 244 12.14 7.22 -17.58
CA THR A 244 12.72 5.86 -17.65
C THR A 244 13.71 5.57 -16.50
N ARG A 245 14.28 6.61 -15.88
CA ARG A 245 15.18 6.50 -14.72
C ARG A 245 14.42 6.13 -13.44
N ASP A 246 13.18 6.60 -13.30
CA ASP A 246 12.33 6.39 -12.13
C ASP A 246 11.57 5.05 -12.18
N ASN A 247 11.62 4.36 -13.32
CA ASN A 247 10.98 3.05 -13.53
C ASN A 247 11.68 1.88 -12.85
N ALA A 248 12.93 2.04 -12.43
CA ALA A 248 13.70 0.97 -11.83
C ALA A 248 13.02 0.38 -10.58
N GLY A 249 12.38 1.21 -9.74
CA GLY A 249 11.66 0.75 -8.54
C GLY A 249 10.42 -0.09 -8.85
N TYR A 250 9.63 0.33 -9.85
CA TYR A 250 8.44 -0.42 -10.27
C TYR A 250 8.80 -1.75 -10.97
N LEU A 251 9.94 -1.80 -11.65
CA LEU A 251 10.52 -3.02 -12.20
C LEU A 251 10.94 -4.02 -11.10
N PHE A 252 11.21 -3.57 -9.87
CA PHE A 252 11.50 -4.44 -8.72
C PHE A 252 10.24 -5.00 -8.07
N ALA A 253 9.20 -4.18 -7.84
CA ALA A 253 7.95 -4.65 -7.22
C ALA A 253 7.23 -5.75 -8.04
N SER A 254 7.39 -5.68 -9.35
CA SER A 254 6.81 -6.63 -10.31
C SER A 254 7.62 -7.94 -10.46
N GLN A 255 8.78 -8.08 -9.78
CA GLN A 255 9.56 -9.33 -9.74
C GLN A 255 8.88 -10.45 -8.94
N SER A 256 7.82 -10.15 -8.19
CA SER A 256 6.99 -11.12 -7.46
C SER A 256 6.50 -12.28 -8.35
N TYR A 257 6.10 -12.01 -9.59
CA TYR A 257 5.70 -13.03 -10.56
C TYR A 257 6.87 -13.86 -11.10
N LEU A 258 8.06 -13.25 -11.21
CA LEU A 258 9.28 -13.94 -11.58
C LEU A 258 9.69 -14.97 -10.51
N TYR A 259 9.47 -14.65 -9.23
CA TYR A 259 9.79 -15.53 -8.11
C TYR A 259 8.85 -16.74 -8.05
N VAL A 260 7.55 -16.56 -8.30
CA VAL A 260 6.61 -17.69 -8.38
C VAL A 260 7.01 -18.62 -9.53
N ALA A 261 7.35 -18.07 -10.70
CA ALA A 261 7.86 -18.87 -11.80
C ALA A 261 9.15 -19.61 -11.42
N LEU A 262 10.13 -18.94 -10.83
CA LEU A 262 11.41 -19.54 -10.44
C LEU A 262 11.25 -20.67 -9.41
N LEU A 263 10.37 -20.50 -8.42
CA LEU A 263 10.07 -21.53 -7.41
C LEU A 263 9.40 -22.76 -8.03
N LEU A 264 8.45 -22.55 -8.96
CA LEU A 264 7.82 -23.64 -9.72
C LEU A 264 8.86 -24.37 -10.59
N ALA A 265 9.82 -23.65 -11.16
CA ALA A 265 10.94 -24.20 -11.93
C ALA A 265 11.81 -25.13 -11.10
N ILE A 266 12.20 -24.65 -9.91
CA ILE A 266 13.03 -25.38 -8.97
C ILE A 266 12.29 -26.64 -8.52
N GLY A 267 10.99 -26.51 -8.20
CA GLY A 267 10.13 -27.66 -7.89
C GLY A 267 10.09 -28.70 -9.00
N ALA A 268 9.88 -28.28 -10.25
CA ALA A 268 9.84 -29.17 -11.42
C ALA A 268 11.20 -29.82 -11.73
N PHE A 269 12.30 -29.08 -11.56
CA PHE A 269 13.66 -29.60 -11.76
C PHE A 269 14.05 -30.62 -10.68
N LEU A 270 13.62 -30.40 -9.44
CA LEU A 270 13.91 -31.27 -8.30
C LEU A 270 12.96 -32.47 -8.20
N GLN A 271 11.77 -32.40 -8.81
CA GLN A 271 10.77 -33.48 -8.79
C GLN A 271 11.35 -34.87 -9.15
N PRO A 272 12.20 -35.06 -10.17
CA PRO A 272 12.77 -36.38 -10.49
C PRO A 272 13.76 -36.89 -9.44
N HIS A 273 14.36 -35.99 -8.67
CA HIS A 273 15.33 -36.32 -7.62
C HIS A 273 14.65 -36.69 -6.29
N PHE A 274 13.44 -36.17 -6.05
CA PHE A 274 12.62 -36.51 -4.88
C PHE A 274 11.57 -37.59 -5.17
N GLY A 275 11.20 -37.77 -6.44
CA GLY A 275 10.41 -38.88 -6.94
C GLY A 275 11.26 -40.14 -7.09
N GLY A 276 11.73 -40.71 -5.97
CA GLY A 276 12.08 -42.13 -5.99
C GLY A 276 10.89 -42.92 -6.55
N PRO A 277 11.08 -44.05 -7.24
CA PRO A 277 9.98 -44.83 -7.76
C PRO A 277 9.08 -45.22 -6.57
N GLN A 278 8.01 -44.47 -6.37
CA GLN A 278 6.88 -44.93 -5.59
C GLN A 278 6.32 -46.09 -6.40
N ARG A 279 6.89 -47.29 -6.17
CA ARG A 279 6.09 -48.49 -6.24
C ARG A 279 4.99 -48.21 -5.23
N LEU A 280 3.86 -47.70 -5.73
CA LEU A 280 2.59 -47.90 -5.09
C LEU A 280 2.55 -49.41 -4.88
N ARG A 281 2.95 -49.88 -3.68
CA ARG A 281 2.54 -51.21 -3.23
C ARG A 281 1.04 -51.15 -3.39
N GLY A 282 0.52 -51.96 -4.31
CA GLY A 282 -0.91 -52.12 -4.47
C GLY A 282 -1.45 -52.28 -3.07
N VAL A 283 -2.23 -51.29 -2.64
CA VAL A 283 -3.14 -51.52 -1.53
C VAL A 283 -4.06 -52.57 -2.11
N ASP A 284 -3.91 -53.81 -1.66
CA ASP A 284 -4.87 -54.88 -1.97
C ASP A 284 -6.20 -54.41 -1.42
N ILE A 285 -7.01 -53.78 -2.28
CA ILE A 285 -8.40 -53.48 -1.98
C ILE A 285 -9.10 -54.84 -2.07
N PRO A 286 -9.63 -55.38 -0.96
CA PRO A 286 -10.35 -56.65 -1.00
C PRO A 286 -11.53 -56.50 -1.95
N GLU A 287 -11.69 -57.45 -2.87
CA GLU A 287 -12.75 -57.50 -3.89
C GLU A 287 -14.16 -57.73 -3.29
N SER A 288 -14.35 -57.42 -2.01
CA SER A 288 -15.62 -57.54 -1.29
C SER A 288 -15.84 -56.32 -0.39
N ALA A 289 -16.28 -55.23 -1.00
CA ALA A 289 -17.01 -54.15 -0.34
C ALA A 289 -18.00 -53.53 -1.34
#